data_AF-A0A0F9CKF8-F1
#
_entry.id   AF-A0A0F9CKF8-F1
#
_cell.length_a   1.000
_cell.length_b   1.000
_cell.length_c   1.000
_cell.angle_alpha   90.00
_cell.angle_beta   90.00
_cell.angle_gamma   90.00
#
_symmetry.space_group_name_H-M   'P 1'
#
loop_
_entity.id
_entity.type
_entity.pdbx_description
1 polymer ?
#
loop_
_entity_poly.entity_id
_entity_poly.type
_entity_poly.pdbx_seq_one_letter_code
_entity_poly.pdbx_strand_id
1 'polypeptide(L)'
;VRNGGFPYHLALLQLEHDSSFQMHSPFASMTDFLEVVIDGFARGAPQHHHLVFKAHPLEDGRVDQRGAVRRLAREYGVEDRVHYIRGGKLAQLLDHARGAVTVNSTAAQQVLWRGLPLKVFGDAVYAKPEFVSTQPLTEFFSHPSRPDSRAYRDYRHYLLETSQIAGGFYSARGRRQLMRQIVDMMLAPDDPYDALIRGTAAPRQQLRLVK
;
A
#
# COMPACT_ATOMS: atom_id res chain seq x y z
N VAL A 1 19.58 3.55 4.01
CA VAL A 1 18.60 2.43 4.02
C VAL A 1 19.11 1.23 3.24
N ARG A 2 19.20 1.25 1.90
CA ARG A 2 19.54 0.04 1.10
C ARG A 2 20.92 -0.57 1.42
N ASN A 3 21.91 0.25 1.79
CA ASN A 3 23.24 -0.21 2.16
C ASN A 3 23.44 -0.29 3.69
N GLY A 4 22.38 -0.09 4.48
CA GLY A 4 22.49 0.06 5.93
C GLY A 4 22.54 -1.25 6.71
N GLY A 5 22.24 -2.39 6.08
CA GLY A 5 22.25 -3.72 6.72
C GLY A 5 21.19 -3.96 7.81
N PHE A 6 20.49 -2.91 8.26
CA PHE A 6 19.47 -3.00 9.29
C PHE A 6 18.11 -3.53 8.77
N PRO A 7 17.38 -4.31 9.57
CA PRO A 7 15.97 -4.60 9.30
C PRO A 7 15.14 -3.31 9.36
N TYR A 8 14.13 -3.17 8.51
CA TYR A 8 13.26 -2.01 8.56
C TYR A 8 11.80 -2.31 8.25
N HIS A 9 10.94 -1.46 8.78
CA HIS A 9 9.53 -1.38 8.44
C HIS A 9 9.29 -0.17 7.53
N LEU A 10 8.30 -0.27 6.63
CA LEU A 10 7.96 0.81 5.71
C LEU A 10 6.65 1.48 6.11
N ALA A 11 6.62 2.80 6.14
CA ALA A 11 5.39 3.57 6.16
C ALA A 11 5.13 4.16 4.78
N LEU A 12 4.06 3.71 4.13
CA LEU A 12 3.69 4.13 2.79
C LEU A 12 2.80 5.37 2.87
N LEU A 13 3.37 6.52 2.51
CA LEU A 13 2.66 7.79 2.52
C LEU A 13 1.79 7.95 1.28
N GLN A 14 0.76 8.76 1.43
CA GLN A 14 -0.20 9.15 0.40
C GLN A 14 -0.37 10.67 0.44
N LEU A 15 -1.02 11.25 -0.56
CA LEU A 15 -1.27 12.69 -0.58
C LEU A 15 -2.38 13.01 0.41
N GLU A 16 -2.18 14.00 1.29
CA GLU A 16 -3.17 14.42 2.29
C GLU A 16 -4.49 14.90 1.65
N HIS A 17 -4.41 15.46 0.44
CA HIS A 17 -5.55 15.95 -0.33
C HIS A 17 -6.19 14.87 -1.23
N ASP A 18 -5.73 13.63 -1.18
CA ASP A 18 -6.40 12.53 -1.88
C ASP A 18 -7.78 12.30 -1.22
N SER A 19 -8.83 12.11 -2.01
CA SER A 19 -10.16 11.78 -1.49
C SER A 19 -10.13 10.50 -0.65
N SER A 20 -9.23 9.56 -0.97
CA SER A 20 -8.99 8.36 -0.17
C SER A 20 -8.48 8.71 1.24
N PHE A 21 -7.61 9.71 1.37
CA PHE A 21 -7.18 10.16 2.69
C PHE A 21 -8.32 10.92 3.38
N GLN A 22 -8.98 11.86 2.71
CA GLN A 22 -9.98 12.72 3.34
C GLN A 22 -11.25 11.99 3.80
N MET A 23 -11.69 10.96 3.06
CA MET A 23 -12.98 10.29 3.30
C MET A 23 -12.84 8.91 3.98
N HIS A 24 -11.66 8.30 3.87
CA HIS A 24 -11.43 6.91 4.28
C HIS A 24 -10.24 6.77 5.23
N SER A 25 -9.87 7.84 5.92
CA SER A 25 -8.84 7.86 6.97
C SER A 25 -9.46 8.24 8.31
N PRO A 26 -9.00 7.67 9.44
CA PRO A 26 -9.36 8.18 10.76
C PRO A 26 -8.55 9.42 11.16
N PHE A 27 -7.57 9.85 10.35
CA PHE A 27 -6.66 10.95 10.67
C PHE A 27 -7.13 12.27 10.07
N ALA A 28 -7.05 13.35 10.84
CA ALA A 28 -7.37 14.70 10.36
C ALA A 28 -6.23 15.28 9.51
N SER A 29 -4.98 14.88 9.77
CA SER A 29 -3.81 15.31 9.01
C SER A 29 -2.81 14.19 8.75
N MET A 30 -1.92 14.37 7.77
CA MET A 30 -0.79 13.45 7.59
C MET A 30 0.12 13.42 8.82
N THR A 31 0.22 14.53 9.56
CA THR A 31 1.04 14.62 10.77
C THR A 31 0.52 13.69 11.86
N ASP A 32 -0.80 13.56 12.02
CA ASP A 32 -1.41 12.66 13.00
C ASP A 32 -1.05 11.20 12.70
N PHE A 33 -1.09 10.82 11.41
CA PHE A 33 -0.65 9.50 10.96
C PHE A 33 0.84 9.27 11.26
N LEU A 34 1.69 10.25 10.96
CA LEU A 34 3.12 10.17 11.24
C LEU A 34 3.39 9.97 12.74
N GLU A 35 2.69 10.72 13.59
CA GLU A 35 2.82 10.64 15.04
C GLU A 35 2.46 9.25 15.56
N VAL A 36 1.26 8.74 15.24
CA VAL A 36 0.82 7.39 15.66
C VAL A 36 1.81 6.32 15.23
N VAL A 37 2.33 6.40 14.00
CA VAL A 37 3.29 5.44 13.47
C VAL A 37 4.64 5.51 14.19
N ILE A 38 5.20 6.71 14.39
CA ILE A 38 6.50 6.90 15.04
C ILE A 38 6.44 6.46 16.50
N ASP A 39 5.38 6.85 17.20
CA ASP A 39 5.12 6.50 18.58
C ASP A 39 4.97 4.97 18.78
N GLY A 40 4.13 4.32 17.98
CA GLY A 40 3.99 2.86 18.03
C GLY A 40 5.28 2.11 17.70
N PHE A 41 6.08 2.66 16.76
CA PHE A 41 7.40 2.12 16.43
C PHE A 41 8.39 2.32 17.58
N ALA A 42 8.40 3.49 18.22
CA ALA A 42 9.27 3.81 19.35
C ALA A 42 9.06 2.84 20.51
N ARG A 43 7.79 2.53 20.81
CA ARG A 43 7.42 1.63 21.91
C ARG A 43 7.53 0.14 21.57
N GLY A 44 7.36 -0.24 20.30
CA GLY A 44 7.21 -1.65 19.91
C GLY A 44 8.43 -2.27 19.20
N ALA A 45 9.13 -1.50 18.37
CA ALA A 45 10.14 -2.08 17.47
C ALA A 45 11.46 -2.39 18.20
N PRO A 46 12.11 -3.55 17.92
CA PRO A 46 13.46 -3.83 18.38
C PRO A 46 14.44 -2.69 18.09
N GLN A 47 15.38 -2.41 19.00
CA GLN A 47 16.25 -1.24 18.92
C GLN A 47 17.07 -1.15 17.63
N HIS A 48 17.43 -2.29 17.04
CA HIS A 48 18.19 -2.39 15.79
C HIS A 48 17.32 -2.32 14.51
N HIS A 49 15.98 -2.24 14.65
CA HIS A 49 15.08 -2.02 13.53
C HIS A 49 14.95 -0.54 13.21
N HIS A 50 14.71 -0.24 11.94
CA HIS A 50 14.51 1.12 11.45
C HIS A 50 13.09 1.30 10.89
N LEU A 51 12.64 2.54 10.83
CA LEU A 51 11.38 2.93 10.20
C LEU A 51 11.66 3.83 9.00
N VAL A 52 11.08 3.48 7.86
CA VAL A 52 11.32 4.18 6.60
C VAL A 52 9.99 4.72 6.07
N PHE A 53 9.82 6.04 6.10
CA PHE A 53 8.74 6.75 5.45
C PHE A 53 9.03 6.90 3.96
N LYS A 54 8.18 6.30 3.12
CA LYS A 54 8.24 6.43 1.67
C LYS A 54 7.18 7.42 1.22
N ALA A 55 7.61 8.58 0.72
CA ALA A 55 6.71 9.60 0.18
C ALA A 55 5.96 9.11 -1.06
N HIS A 56 4.80 9.72 -1.31
CA HIS A 56 4.07 9.51 -2.56
C HIS A 56 4.90 10.04 -3.76
N PRO A 57 4.91 9.39 -4.94
CA PRO A 57 5.65 9.88 -6.10
C PRO A 57 5.28 11.29 -6.55
N LEU A 58 4.03 11.69 -6.31
CA LEU A 58 3.48 13.01 -6.63
C LEU A 58 3.56 13.99 -5.45
N GLU A 59 4.25 13.65 -4.37
CA GLU A 59 4.44 14.56 -3.24
C GLU A 59 5.12 15.85 -3.71
N ASP A 60 4.44 16.98 -3.54
CA ASP A 60 4.83 18.30 -4.05
C ASP A 60 5.35 19.25 -2.96
N GLY A 61 5.29 18.85 -1.68
CA GLY A 61 5.85 19.60 -0.56
C GLY A 61 4.91 20.64 0.04
N ARG A 62 3.61 20.61 -0.30
CA ARG A 62 2.59 21.45 0.37
C ARG A 62 2.55 21.24 1.88
N VAL A 63 2.83 20.01 2.31
CA VAL A 63 2.99 19.64 3.72
C VAL A 63 4.46 19.30 3.94
N ASP A 64 5.10 19.92 4.94
CA ASP A 64 6.48 19.60 5.32
C ASP A 64 6.56 18.26 6.10
N GLN A 65 6.27 17.17 5.39
CA GLN A 65 6.33 15.81 5.93
C GLN A 65 7.74 15.48 6.44
N ARG A 66 8.79 15.96 5.77
CA ARG A 66 10.18 15.68 6.16
C ARG A 66 10.53 16.37 7.49
N GLY A 67 10.10 17.62 7.66
CA GLY A 67 10.24 18.35 8.92
C GLY A 67 9.43 17.71 10.04
N ALA A 68 8.17 17.34 9.76
CA ALA A 68 7.31 16.64 10.72
C ALA A 68 7.94 15.31 11.19
N VAL A 69 8.38 14.45 10.26
CA VAL A 69 9.07 13.18 10.59
C VAL A 69 10.30 13.44 11.46
N ARG A 70 11.13 14.42 11.13
CA ARG A 70 12.34 14.74 11.92
C ARG A 70 12.01 15.23 13.33
N ARG A 71 11.00 16.10 13.46
CA ARG A 71 10.56 16.64 14.75
C ARG A 71 10.03 15.52 15.63
N LEU A 72 9.07 14.74 15.13
CA LEU A 72 8.46 13.63 15.84
C LEU A 72 9.49 12.55 16.19
N ALA A 73 10.39 12.21 15.27
CA ALA A 73 11.42 11.20 15.57
C ALA A 73 12.33 11.62 16.74
N ARG A 74 12.65 12.91 16.89
CA ARG A 74 13.39 13.43 18.05
C ARG A 74 12.56 13.42 19.33
N GLU A 75 11.31 13.84 19.23
CA GLU A 75 10.36 13.87 20.35
C GLU A 75 10.17 12.48 20.97
N TYR A 76 10.11 11.45 20.14
CA TYR A 76 9.99 10.04 20.55
C TYR A 76 11.34 9.32 20.69
N GLY A 77 12.48 10.00 20.57
CA GLY A 77 13.83 9.45 20.81
C GLY A 77 14.28 8.34 19.84
N VAL A 78 13.89 8.44 18.57
CA VAL A 78 14.16 7.44 17.52
C VAL A 78 14.76 8.04 16.24
N GLU A 79 15.29 9.26 16.32
CA GLU A 79 15.82 10.02 15.18
C GLU A 79 16.90 9.28 14.38
N ASP A 80 17.73 8.48 15.04
CA ASP A 80 18.81 7.72 14.39
C ASP A 80 18.31 6.53 13.56
N ARG A 81 17.07 6.09 13.84
CA ARG A 81 16.45 4.92 13.20
C ARG A 81 15.20 5.24 12.37
N VAL A 82 14.89 6.51 12.16
CA VAL A 82 13.79 6.96 11.29
C VAL A 82 14.33 7.62 10.02
N HIS A 83 13.80 7.22 8.86
CA HIS A 83 14.29 7.63 7.54
C HIS A 83 13.12 8.16 6.69
N TYR A 84 13.35 9.22 5.91
CA TYR A 84 12.38 9.72 4.94
C TYR A 84 12.95 9.63 3.53
N ILE A 85 12.19 9.01 2.61
CA ILE A 85 12.59 8.79 1.22
C ILE A 85 11.52 9.33 0.27
N ARG A 86 11.89 10.31 -0.57
CA ARG A 86 10.99 10.85 -1.61
C ARG A 86 10.91 9.93 -2.84
N GLY A 87 12.07 9.51 -3.37
CA GLY A 87 12.19 8.74 -4.60
C GLY A 87 12.42 7.23 -4.42
N GLY A 88 12.84 6.57 -5.50
CA GLY A 88 13.18 5.15 -5.49
C GLY A 88 12.01 4.20 -5.77
N LYS A 89 12.33 3.02 -6.32
CA LYS A 89 11.34 2.00 -6.67
C LYS A 89 10.85 1.31 -5.40
N LEU A 90 9.56 1.39 -5.12
CA LEU A 90 8.93 0.75 -3.96
C LEU A 90 9.25 -0.75 -3.88
N ALA A 91 9.15 -1.45 -5.01
CA ALA A 91 9.48 -2.88 -5.11
C ALA A 91 10.82 -3.21 -4.46
N GLN A 92 11.86 -2.43 -4.75
CA GLN A 92 13.21 -2.64 -4.23
C GLN A 92 13.37 -2.34 -2.74
N LEU A 93 12.50 -1.50 -2.18
CA LEU A 93 12.45 -1.27 -0.73
C LEU A 93 11.69 -2.41 -0.04
N LEU A 94 10.66 -2.95 -0.69
CA LEU A 94 9.89 -4.04 -0.10
C LEU A 94 10.68 -5.36 -0.04
N ASP A 95 11.62 -5.60 -0.96
CA ASP A 95 12.38 -6.85 -1.02
C ASP A 95 13.19 -7.17 0.27
N HIS A 96 13.44 -6.16 1.12
CA HIS A 96 14.16 -6.33 2.39
C HIS A 96 13.38 -5.81 3.61
N ALA A 97 12.11 -5.44 3.44
CA ALA A 97 11.29 -4.93 4.53
C ALA A 97 10.79 -6.07 5.45
N ARG A 98 10.58 -5.76 6.74
CA ARG A 98 9.98 -6.68 7.72
C ARG A 98 8.45 -6.60 7.76
N GLY A 99 7.90 -5.48 7.32
CA GLY A 99 6.48 -5.21 7.26
C GLY A 99 6.23 -3.80 6.76
N ALA A 100 4.96 -3.46 6.55
CA ALA A 100 4.57 -2.11 6.18
C ALA A 100 3.32 -1.63 6.93
N VAL A 101 3.23 -0.32 7.08
CA VAL A 101 2.05 0.40 7.56
C VAL A 101 1.58 1.39 6.49
N THR A 102 0.29 1.62 6.39
CA THR A 102 -0.28 2.68 5.54
C THR A 102 -1.66 3.08 6.04
N VAL A 103 -2.16 4.24 5.62
CA VAL A 103 -3.56 4.60 5.82
C VAL A 103 -4.44 3.69 4.96
N ASN A 104 -4.41 3.85 3.63
CA ASN A 104 -5.17 3.02 2.70
C ASN A 104 -4.52 2.96 1.30
N SER A 105 -3.20 3.20 1.19
CA SER A 105 -2.53 3.33 -0.11
C SER A 105 -2.64 2.04 -0.95
N THR A 106 -2.95 2.16 -2.24
CA THR A 106 -2.96 1.01 -3.17
C THR A 106 -1.57 0.38 -3.31
N ALA A 107 -0.50 1.09 -2.94
CA ALA A 107 0.85 0.56 -2.82
C ALA A 107 0.96 -0.65 -1.88
N ALA A 108 0.03 -0.78 -0.92
CA ALA A 108 -0.08 -1.91 -0.03
C ALA A 108 -0.30 -3.25 -0.75
N GLN A 109 -0.87 -3.25 -1.96
CA GLN A 109 -0.98 -4.45 -2.79
C GLN A 109 0.41 -5.04 -3.11
N GLN A 110 1.45 -4.21 -3.25
CA GLN A 110 2.81 -4.70 -3.48
C GLN A 110 3.44 -5.34 -2.22
N VAL A 111 2.95 -4.97 -1.03
CA VAL A 111 3.33 -5.56 0.26
C VAL A 111 2.70 -6.95 0.37
N LEU A 112 1.39 -7.04 0.19
CA LEU A 112 0.62 -8.28 0.28
C LEU A 112 1.06 -9.31 -0.78
N TRP A 113 1.34 -8.86 -2.00
CA TRP A 113 1.88 -9.71 -3.06
C TRP A 113 3.21 -10.38 -2.70
N ARG A 114 4.00 -9.77 -1.82
CA ARG A 114 5.25 -10.35 -1.30
C ARG A 114 5.05 -11.22 -0.06
N GLY A 115 3.82 -11.36 0.44
CA GLY A 115 3.53 -12.04 1.70
C GLY A 115 4.08 -11.31 2.92
N LEU A 116 4.32 -10.00 2.81
CA LEU A 116 4.81 -9.20 3.93
C LEU A 116 3.67 -8.78 4.85
N PRO A 117 3.90 -8.74 6.17
CA PRO A 117 2.94 -8.17 7.12
C PRO A 117 2.56 -6.74 6.75
N LEU A 118 1.28 -6.45 6.84
CA LEU A 118 0.71 -5.15 6.53
C LEU A 118 -0.26 -4.74 7.64
N LYS A 119 -0.12 -3.51 8.13
CA LYS A 119 -1.13 -2.87 8.98
C LYS A 119 -1.70 -1.64 8.28
N VAL A 120 -3.02 -1.53 8.33
CA VAL A 120 -3.82 -0.50 7.65
C VAL A 120 -4.60 0.27 8.72
N PHE A 121 -4.72 1.57 8.55
CA PHE A 121 -5.45 2.42 9.51
C PHE A 121 -6.79 2.95 8.97
N GLY A 122 -6.87 3.16 7.66
CA GLY A 122 -8.07 3.64 6.98
C GLY A 122 -8.89 2.51 6.35
N ASP A 123 -10.00 2.90 5.76
CA ASP A 123 -10.82 1.98 4.98
C ASP A 123 -10.14 1.70 3.65
N ALA A 124 -9.94 0.42 3.36
CA ALA A 124 -9.41 -0.04 2.10
C ALA A 124 -10.15 -1.30 1.66
N VAL A 125 -10.38 -1.44 0.36
CA VAL A 125 -11.03 -2.63 -0.23
C VAL A 125 -10.30 -3.94 0.09
N TYR A 126 -9.00 -3.87 0.41
CA TYR A 126 -8.15 -4.99 0.78
C TYR A 126 -7.99 -5.16 2.30
N ALA A 127 -8.65 -4.35 3.14
CA ALA A 127 -8.59 -4.47 4.60
C ALA A 127 -9.37 -5.70 5.08
N LYS A 128 -8.84 -6.89 4.81
CA LYS A 128 -9.44 -8.18 5.18
C LYS A 128 -8.63 -8.82 6.32
N PRO A 129 -9.28 -9.34 7.38
CA PRO A 129 -8.60 -9.83 8.57
C PRO A 129 -7.66 -11.02 8.30
N GLU A 130 -7.87 -11.75 7.20
CA GLU A 130 -7.04 -12.89 6.80
C GLU A 130 -5.62 -12.47 6.39
N PHE A 131 -5.45 -11.26 5.84
CA PHE A 131 -4.17 -10.82 5.28
C PHE A 131 -3.78 -9.38 5.63
N VAL A 132 -4.55 -8.68 6.45
CA VAL A 132 -4.17 -7.41 7.07
C VAL A 132 -4.16 -7.59 8.58
N SER A 133 -3.06 -7.16 9.22
CA SER A 133 -2.86 -7.33 10.65
C SER A 133 -3.82 -6.44 11.44
N THR A 134 -4.56 -7.08 12.35
CA THR A 134 -5.41 -6.46 13.36
C THR A 134 -4.66 -6.17 14.67
N GLN A 135 -3.38 -6.55 14.76
CA GLN A 135 -2.58 -6.36 15.96
C GLN A 135 -2.52 -4.87 16.36
N PRO A 136 -2.46 -4.55 17.66
CA PRO A 136 -2.02 -3.23 18.12
C PRO A 136 -0.70 -2.84 17.46
N LEU A 137 -0.52 -1.55 17.16
CA LEU A 137 0.64 -1.09 16.38
C LEU A 137 1.99 -1.44 17.03
N THR A 138 2.07 -1.36 18.36
CA THR A 138 3.27 -1.73 19.13
C THR A 138 3.62 -3.21 18.95
N GLU A 139 2.62 -4.09 19.01
CA GLU A 139 2.78 -5.53 18.79
C GLU A 139 3.12 -5.85 17.34
N PHE A 140 2.49 -5.15 16.38
CA PHE A 140 2.83 -5.27 14.96
C PHE A 140 4.31 -4.95 14.71
N PHE A 141 4.85 -3.90 15.33
CA PHE A 141 6.26 -3.55 15.15
C PHE A 141 7.23 -4.50 15.86
N SER A 142 6.80 -5.13 16.97
CA SER A 142 7.62 -6.07 17.72
C SER A 142 7.66 -7.45 17.04
N HIS A 143 6.48 -8.01 16.75
CA HIS A 143 6.28 -9.35 16.19
C HIS A 143 5.10 -9.36 15.20
N PRO A 144 5.32 -8.89 13.95
CA PRO A 144 4.24 -8.81 12.98
C PRO A 144 3.78 -10.19 12.52
N SER A 145 2.47 -10.45 12.60
CA SER A 145 1.84 -11.64 12.05
C SER A 145 1.91 -11.65 10.52
N ARG A 146 2.23 -12.82 9.96
CA ARG A 146 2.27 -13.00 8.51
C ARG A 146 0.85 -13.06 7.93
N PRO A 147 0.62 -12.48 6.74
CA PRO A 147 -0.67 -12.56 6.07
C PRO A 147 -0.95 -13.98 5.55
N ASP A 148 -2.21 -14.38 5.48
CA ASP A 148 -2.62 -15.53 4.68
C ASP A 148 -2.46 -15.22 3.19
N SER A 149 -1.34 -15.67 2.64
CA SER A 149 -1.01 -15.48 1.22
C SER A 149 -2.00 -16.17 0.27
N ARG A 150 -2.70 -17.22 0.70
CA ARG A 150 -3.72 -17.90 -0.09
C ARG A 150 -4.98 -17.05 -0.16
N ALA A 151 -5.47 -16.58 0.99
CA ALA A 151 -6.63 -15.68 1.05
C ALA A 151 -6.39 -14.39 0.23
N TYR A 152 -5.18 -13.81 0.32
CA TYR A 152 -4.82 -12.66 -0.50
C TYR A 152 -4.84 -12.99 -2.02
N ARG A 153 -4.33 -14.16 -2.42
CA ARG A 153 -4.34 -14.57 -3.83
C ARG A 153 -5.76 -14.75 -4.35
N ASP A 154 -6.64 -15.36 -3.55
CA ASP A 154 -8.05 -15.56 -3.91
C ASP A 154 -8.76 -14.20 -4.07
N TYR A 155 -8.56 -13.28 -3.12
CA TYR A 155 -9.01 -11.90 -3.22
C TYR A 155 -8.49 -11.19 -4.50
N ARG A 156 -7.20 -11.33 -4.79
CA ARG A 156 -6.60 -10.71 -5.97
C ARG A 156 -7.14 -11.29 -7.27
N HIS A 157 -7.35 -12.60 -7.35
CA HIS A 157 -7.97 -13.25 -8.51
C HIS A 157 -9.39 -12.74 -8.71
N TYR A 158 -10.19 -12.71 -7.64
CA TYR A 158 -11.53 -12.15 -7.69
C TYR A 158 -11.55 -10.72 -8.24
N LEU A 159 -10.66 -9.84 -7.76
CA LEU A 159 -10.56 -8.48 -8.29
C LEU A 159 -10.19 -8.43 -9.78
N LEU A 160 -9.23 -9.26 -10.21
CA LEU A 160 -8.81 -9.33 -11.61
C LEU A 160 -9.93 -9.83 -12.52
N GLU A 161 -10.76 -10.75 -12.03
CA GLU A 161 -11.87 -11.34 -12.77
C GLU A 161 -13.14 -10.49 -12.78
N THR A 162 -13.26 -9.52 -11.87
CA THR A 162 -14.47 -8.67 -11.73
C THR A 162 -14.20 -7.20 -12.08
N SER A 163 -13.45 -6.49 -11.25
CA SER A 163 -13.38 -5.02 -11.31
C SER A 163 -12.12 -4.45 -12.00
N GLN A 164 -11.02 -5.19 -12.02
CA GLN A 164 -9.76 -4.67 -12.53
C GLN A 164 -9.63 -4.93 -14.03
N ILE A 165 -9.50 -3.84 -14.79
CA ILE A 165 -9.32 -3.87 -16.24
C ILE A 165 -7.94 -3.32 -16.57
N ALA A 166 -7.20 -4.02 -17.43
CA ALA A 166 -5.85 -3.61 -17.78
C ALA A 166 -5.87 -2.36 -18.66
N GLY A 167 -5.19 -1.30 -18.22
CA GLY A 167 -5.09 -0.05 -18.96
C GLY A 167 -4.91 1.16 -18.05
N GLY A 168 -5.28 2.35 -18.52
CA GLY A 168 -5.24 3.55 -17.70
C GLY A 168 -5.65 4.81 -18.46
N PHE A 169 -6.09 5.82 -17.71
CA PHE A 169 -6.65 7.05 -18.26
C PHE A 169 -5.58 8.01 -18.84
N TYR A 170 -4.43 8.10 -18.16
CA TYR A 170 -3.47 9.20 -18.39
C TYR A 170 -2.54 9.01 -19.58
N SER A 171 -2.22 7.78 -19.97
CA SER A 171 -1.29 7.51 -21.07
C SER A 171 -2.00 7.02 -22.32
N ALA A 172 -1.52 7.43 -23.50
CA ALA A 172 -2.04 6.91 -24.77
C ALA A 172 -1.93 5.39 -24.87
N ARG A 173 -0.87 4.80 -24.30
CA ARG A 173 -0.70 3.34 -24.20
C ARG A 173 -1.76 2.71 -23.29
N GLY A 174 -1.97 3.26 -22.11
CA GLY A 174 -2.97 2.78 -21.15
C GLY A 174 -4.39 2.85 -21.71
N ARG A 175 -4.75 3.95 -22.38
CA ARG A 175 -6.05 4.10 -23.02
C ARG A 175 -6.23 3.09 -24.15
N ARG A 176 -5.23 2.92 -25.02
CA ARG A 176 -5.28 1.91 -26.09
C ARG A 176 -5.44 0.50 -25.54
N GLN A 177 -4.80 0.16 -24.43
CA GLN A 177 -4.96 -1.15 -23.79
C GLN A 177 -6.38 -1.33 -23.24
N LEU A 178 -6.91 -0.32 -22.54
CA LEU A 178 -8.26 -0.34 -21.97
C LEU A 178 -9.34 -0.50 -23.04
N MET A 179 -9.23 0.26 -24.14
CA MET A 179 -10.20 0.26 -25.23
C MET A 179 -10.38 -1.10 -25.93
N ARG A 180 -9.45 -2.04 -25.75
CA ARG A 180 -9.55 -3.40 -26.31
C ARG A 180 -10.58 -4.28 -25.60
N GLN A 181 -11.02 -3.91 -24.41
CA GLN A 181 -11.90 -4.73 -23.57
C GLN A 181 -13.14 -3.96 -23.12
N ILE A 182 -13.00 -2.66 -22.85
CA ILE A 182 -14.06 -1.92 -22.16
C ILE A 182 -15.34 -1.75 -23.00
N VAL A 183 -15.23 -1.66 -24.34
CA VAL A 183 -16.42 -1.53 -25.21
C VAL A 183 -17.26 -2.80 -25.15
N ASP A 184 -16.64 -3.96 -25.31
CA ASP A 184 -17.33 -5.25 -25.22
C ASP A 184 -17.93 -5.45 -23.82
N MET A 185 -17.23 -5.04 -22.76
CA MET A 185 -17.75 -5.10 -21.39
C MET A 185 -18.95 -4.18 -21.16
N MET A 186 -18.96 -2.98 -21.75
CA MET A 186 -20.09 -2.05 -21.62
C MET A 186 -21.34 -2.50 -22.39
N LEU A 187 -21.16 -3.31 -23.43
CA LEU A 187 -22.26 -3.83 -24.27
C LEU A 187 -22.68 -5.25 -23.86
N ALA A 188 -21.96 -5.89 -22.94
CA ALA A 188 -22.26 -7.22 -22.47
C ALA A 188 -23.61 -7.24 -21.71
N PRO A 189 -24.40 -8.33 -21.87
CA PRO A 189 -25.68 -8.45 -21.17
C PRO A 189 -25.52 -8.69 -19.67
N ASP A 190 -24.39 -9.29 -19.27
CA ASP A 190 -24.05 -9.58 -17.88
C ASP A 190 -22.91 -8.67 -17.43
N ASP A 191 -23.02 -8.15 -16.21
CA ASP A 191 -21.92 -7.40 -15.61
C ASP A 191 -20.75 -8.34 -15.22
N PRO A 192 -19.56 -7.79 -14.89
CA PRO A 192 -18.41 -8.60 -14.51
C PRO A 192 -18.59 -9.59 -13.35
N TYR A 193 -19.45 -9.28 -12.39
CA TYR A 193 -19.72 -10.12 -11.23
C TYR A 193 -20.65 -11.27 -11.62
N ASP A 194 -21.72 -10.97 -12.36
CA ASP A 194 -22.63 -11.97 -12.90
C ASP A 194 -21.90 -12.95 -13.85
N ALA A 195 -21.04 -12.43 -14.71
CA ALA A 195 -20.25 -13.23 -15.64
C ALA A 195 -19.28 -14.18 -14.90
N LEU A 196 -18.73 -13.76 -13.76
CA LEU A 196 -17.89 -14.62 -12.93
C LEU A 196 -18.72 -15.75 -12.28
N ILE A 197 -19.88 -15.41 -11.70
CA ILE A 197 -20.78 -16.39 -11.07
C ILE A 197 -21.25 -17.44 -12.10
N ARG A 198 -21.52 -17.02 -13.34
CA ARG A 198 -21.99 -17.89 -14.43
C ARG A 198 -20.87 -18.64 -15.15
N GLY A 199 -19.60 -18.32 -14.89
CA GLY A 199 -18.46 -18.90 -15.59
C GLY A 199 -18.32 -18.45 -17.06
N THR A 200 -18.97 -17.34 -17.44
CA THR A 200 -18.95 -16.77 -18.79
C THR A 200 -17.94 -15.63 -18.94
N ALA A 201 -17.22 -15.28 -17.88
CA ALA A 201 -16.20 -14.24 -17.89
C ALA A 201 -15.12 -14.50 -18.95
N ALA A 202 -14.97 -13.57 -19.90
CA ALA A 202 -13.94 -13.67 -20.93
C ALA A 202 -12.52 -13.68 -20.32
N PRO A 203 -11.54 -14.39 -20.92
CA PRO A 203 -10.17 -14.40 -20.42
C PRO A 203 -9.56 -12.98 -20.38
N ARG A 204 -9.39 -12.45 -19.17
CA ARG A 204 -8.77 -11.14 -18.96
C ARG A 204 -7.26 -11.26 -19.04
N GLN A 205 -6.75 -11.44 -20.25
CA GLN A 205 -5.31 -11.56 -20.48
C GLN A 205 -4.60 -10.27 -20.01
N GLN A 206 -3.74 -10.40 -19.00
CA GLN A 206 -2.70 -9.40 -18.73
C GLN A 206 -1.67 -9.48 -19.86
N LEU A 207 -1.95 -8.82 -20.98
CA LEU A 207 -1.03 -8.76 -22.10
C LEU A 207 0.29 -8.10 -21.65
N ARG A 208 1.35 -8.91 -21.54
CA ARG A 208 2.72 -8.38 -21.59
C ARG A 208 2.98 -8.00 -23.03
N LEU A 209 2.87 -6.71 -23.34
CA LEU A 209 3.49 -6.17 -24.55
C LEU A 209 4.99 -6.50 -24.47
N VAL A 210 5.42 -7.42 -25.33
CA VAL A 210 6.82 -7.74 -25.58
C VAL A 210 7.56 -6.42 -25.82
N LYS A 211 8.71 -6.25 -25.17
CA LYS A 211 9.55 -5.07 -25.34
C LYS A 211 10.17 -5.02 -26.72
#